data_AF-A0A6P7J4W6-F1
#
_entry.id   AF-A0A6P7J4W6-F1
#
_cell.length_a   1.000
_cell.length_b   1.000
_cell.length_c   1.000
_cell.angle_alpha   90.00
_cell.angle_beta   90.00
_cell.angle_gamma   90.00
#
_symmetry.space_group_name_H-M   'P 1'
#
loop_
_entity.id
_entity.type
_entity.pdbx_description
1 polymer ?
#
loop_
_entity_poly.entity_id
_entity_poly.type
_entity_poly.pdbx_seq_one_letter_code
_entity_poly.pdbx_strand_id
1 'polypeptide(L)'
;MASKLVSKLLCPPAFTVLTTLCPRSGYLFQGRAAAAAVMAGARHSSSDSDPPPEKISRYPVPYRKDLPYDIVELMEEVESKGGFLPNVFKVLSHRPAEFRAFFAYYNELMNKETGKLTKADRELIVVATSIHNKCLYCVVSHSALHRIYSKKPTLSDQVIVNYKNAELPPREHAMLDFAMAVCRCDTITEQHFEALEEVGFDREDAWDIAAIAAFFAMSNRLAHLTDMRPNLEFFNMGRMPRDKSKDKAGHGK
;
A
#
# COMPACT_ATOMS: atom_id res chain seq x y z
N MET A 1 -9.78 18.26 -0.65
CA MET A 1 -10.72 17.21 -1.10
C MET A 1 -10.04 15.86 -1.35
N ALA A 2 -8.75 15.81 -1.76
CA ALA A 2 -8.00 14.54 -1.93
C ALA A 2 -7.86 13.66 -0.66
N SER A 3 -7.68 14.25 0.54
CA SER A 3 -7.49 13.48 1.79
C SER A 3 -8.75 12.71 2.25
N LYS A 4 -9.95 13.20 1.91
CA LYS A 4 -11.22 12.50 2.17
C LYS A 4 -11.53 11.40 1.14
N LEU A 5 -10.85 11.41 -0.01
CA LEU A 5 -11.10 10.50 -1.14
C LEU A 5 -10.29 9.19 -1.05
N VAL A 6 -9.18 9.16 -0.31
CA VAL A 6 -8.35 7.94 -0.19
C VAL A 6 -8.83 7.00 0.93
N SER A 7 -9.50 7.52 1.97
CA SER A 7 -9.92 6.70 3.14
C SER A 7 -11.27 5.99 2.99
N LYS A 8 -12.19 6.52 2.18
CA LYS A 8 -13.52 5.92 2.00
C LYS A 8 -13.58 4.72 1.05
N LEU A 9 -12.48 4.38 0.38
CA LEU A 9 -12.52 3.57 -0.83
C LEU A 9 -11.66 2.30 -0.78
N LEU A 10 -11.23 1.94 0.43
CA LEU A 10 -10.43 0.73 0.66
C LEU A 10 -11.10 -0.21 1.66
N CYS A 11 -12.36 0.07 2.03
CA CYS A 11 -13.18 -0.78 2.89
C CYS A 11 -14.29 -1.41 2.04
N PRO A 12 -14.19 -2.67 1.61
CA PRO A 12 -15.29 -3.33 0.90
C PRO A 12 -16.44 -3.62 1.89
N PRO A 13 -17.71 -3.60 1.46
CA PRO A 13 -18.81 -4.03 2.33
C PRO A 13 -18.67 -5.52 2.64
N ALA A 14 -18.96 -5.89 3.88
CA ALA A 14 -18.91 -7.27 4.36
C ALA A 14 -19.78 -8.18 3.47
N PHE A 15 -19.14 -9.05 2.68
CA PHE A 15 -19.85 -10.10 1.95
C PHE A 15 -20.39 -11.13 2.96
N THR A 16 -21.71 -11.13 3.10
CA THR A 16 -22.44 -12.16 3.84
C THR A 16 -22.38 -13.44 3.01
N VAL A 17 -21.66 -14.46 3.51
CA VAL A 17 -21.61 -15.78 2.89
C VAL A 17 -22.94 -16.48 3.13
N LEU A 18 -23.79 -16.55 2.10
CA LEU A 18 -24.93 -17.46 2.09
C LEU A 18 -24.48 -18.80 1.47
N THR A 19 -24.32 -19.79 2.33
CA THR A 19 -24.14 -21.20 1.95
C THR A 19 -25.47 -21.77 1.45
N THR A 20 -25.54 -22.14 0.17
CA THR A 20 -26.59 -23.04 -0.34
C THR A 20 -25.96 -24.28 -0.95
N LEU A 21 -26.11 -25.39 -0.22
CA LEU A 21 -25.91 -26.76 -0.67
C LEU A 21 -27.03 -27.15 -1.65
N CYS A 22 -26.68 -27.77 -2.79
CA CYS A 22 -27.53 -28.79 -3.41
C CYS A 22 -26.71 -29.74 -4.31
N PRO A 23 -26.99 -31.07 -4.35
CA PRO A 23 -26.14 -32.07 -4.99
C PRO A 23 -26.75 -32.75 -6.25
N ARG A 24 -25.91 -33.57 -6.92
CA ARG A 24 -26.21 -34.64 -7.93
C ARG A 24 -26.56 -34.13 -9.35
N SER A 25 -26.26 -34.79 -10.48
CA SER A 25 -25.68 -36.07 -10.92
C SER A 25 -25.28 -35.85 -12.41
N GLY A 26 -24.13 -36.32 -12.91
CA GLY A 26 -24.04 -37.52 -13.75
C GLY A 26 -24.42 -37.28 -15.23
N TYR A 27 -23.45 -37.44 -16.16
CA TYR A 27 -23.55 -38.29 -17.37
C TYR A 27 -22.31 -38.15 -18.26
N LEU A 28 -21.71 -39.29 -18.59
CA LEU A 28 -20.69 -39.47 -19.62
C LEU A 28 -21.27 -39.18 -21.02
N PHE A 29 -20.47 -38.60 -21.91
CA PHE A 29 -20.47 -39.03 -23.31
C PHE A 29 -19.08 -38.86 -23.93
N GLN A 30 -18.57 -39.97 -24.47
CA GLN A 30 -17.34 -40.12 -25.22
C GLN A 30 -17.68 -40.05 -26.71
N GLY A 31 -16.90 -39.33 -27.53
CA GLY A 31 -17.06 -39.32 -28.99
C GLY A 31 -15.82 -38.77 -29.69
N ARG A 32 -15.15 -39.62 -30.46
CA ARG A 32 -13.90 -39.37 -31.20
C ARG A 32 -14.15 -38.62 -32.52
N ALA A 33 -13.12 -37.88 -32.96
CA ALA A 33 -12.45 -37.99 -34.27
C ALA A 33 -12.20 -36.66 -34.99
N ALA A 34 -11.05 -36.63 -35.66
CA ALA A 34 -10.33 -35.50 -36.24
C ALA A 34 -10.88 -35.00 -37.59
N ALA A 35 -10.58 -33.74 -37.92
CA ALA A 35 -10.22 -33.33 -39.28
C ALA A 35 -9.45 -32.01 -39.24
N ALA A 36 -8.29 -32.01 -39.90
CA ALA A 36 -7.49 -30.82 -40.18
C ALA A 36 -8.11 -30.04 -41.35
N ALA A 37 -8.08 -28.70 -41.26
CA ALA A 37 -8.24 -27.82 -42.41
C ALA A 37 -7.28 -26.63 -42.25
N VAL A 38 -6.31 -26.56 -43.15
CA VAL A 38 -5.44 -25.41 -43.38
C VAL A 38 -6.21 -24.44 -44.28
N MET A 39 -6.45 -23.21 -43.82
CA MET A 39 -6.65 -22.06 -44.70
C MET A 39 -6.01 -20.82 -44.09
N ALA A 40 -5.21 -20.17 -44.93
CA ALA A 40 -4.40 -19.01 -44.64
C ALA A 40 -5.23 -17.71 -44.59
N GLY A 41 -4.72 -16.73 -43.85
CA GLY A 41 -4.92 -15.31 -44.18
C GLY A 41 -5.81 -14.51 -43.24
N ALA A 42 -5.25 -14.07 -42.11
CA ALA A 42 -5.37 -12.70 -41.60
C ALA A 42 -4.45 -12.58 -40.38
N ARG A 43 -3.20 -12.16 -40.60
CA ARG A 43 -2.32 -11.77 -39.49
C ARG A 43 -2.90 -10.52 -38.86
N HIS A 44 -3.68 -10.68 -37.80
CA HIS A 44 -3.81 -9.60 -36.82
C HIS A 44 -2.43 -9.45 -36.18
N SER A 45 -1.69 -8.44 -36.62
CA SER A 45 -0.52 -7.96 -35.93
C SER A 45 -0.95 -7.43 -34.57
N SER A 46 -0.94 -8.29 -33.55
CA SER A 46 -0.81 -7.82 -32.18
C SER A 46 0.53 -7.11 -32.09
N SER A 47 0.50 -5.79 -31.95
CA SER A 47 1.70 -5.00 -31.70
C SER A 47 2.30 -5.41 -30.35
N ASP A 48 3.24 -6.34 -30.39
CA ASP A 48 4.21 -6.64 -29.31
C ASP A 48 5.19 -5.47 -29.16
N SER A 49 4.67 -4.30 -28.83
CA SER A 49 5.49 -3.12 -28.56
C SER A 49 5.07 -2.44 -27.26
N ASP A 50 4.79 -3.25 -26.24
CA ASP A 50 5.01 -2.76 -24.89
C ASP A 50 6.52 -2.76 -24.66
N PRO A 51 7.13 -1.63 -24.22
CA PRO A 51 8.52 -1.65 -23.78
C PRO A 51 8.66 -2.77 -22.72
N PRO A 52 9.82 -3.46 -22.65
CA PRO A 52 10.02 -4.45 -21.62
C PRO A 52 9.68 -3.78 -20.28
N PRO A 53 8.77 -4.36 -19.48
CA PRO A 53 8.30 -3.71 -18.28
C PRO A 53 9.54 -3.34 -17.48
N GLU A 54 9.65 -2.04 -17.15
CA GLU A 54 10.73 -1.55 -16.30
C GLU A 54 10.92 -2.54 -15.16
N LYS A 55 12.16 -2.94 -14.88
CA LYS A 55 12.44 -4.03 -13.93
C LYS A 55 12.11 -3.57 -12.51
N ILE A 56 10.82 -3.57 -12.19
CA ILE A 56 10.25 -3.15 -10.91
C ILE A 56 10.23 -4.28 -9.89
N SER A 57 10.55 -5.51 -10.30
CA SER A 57 10.62 -6.69 -9.45
C SER A 57 11.63 -7.73 -9.96
N ARG A 58 12.08 -8.58 -9.03
CA ARG A 58 12.80 -9.83 -9.25
C ARG A 58 11.87 -10.95 -9.74
N TYR A 59 10.59 -10.91 -9.37
CA TYR A 59 9.59 -11.91 -9.76
C TYR A 59 8.81 -11.42 -11.00
N PRO A 60 8.20 -12.34 -11.77
CA PRO A 60 7.34 -11.96 -12.90
C PRO A 60 6.17 -11.09 -12.44
N VAL A 61 5.99 -9.95 -13.12
CA VAL A 61 4.83 -9.08 -12.96
C VAL A 61 3.76 -9.54 -13.96
N PRO A 62 2.60 -10.07 -13.52
CA PRO A 62 1.57 -10.55 -14.43
C PRO A 62 0.99 -9.42 -15.29
N TYR A 63 0.59 -9.74 -16.52
CA TYR A 63 -0.19 -8.81 -17.33
C TYR A 63 -1.57 -8.60 -16.71
N ARG A 64 -2.12 -7.38 -16.80
CA ARG A 64 -3.44 -7.06 -16.23
C ARG A 64 -4.55 -7.99 -16.74
N LYS A 65 -4.52 -8.37 -18.03
CA LYS A 65 -5.51 -9.27 -18.65
C LYS A 65 -5.53 -10.68 -18.05
N ASP A 66 -4.45 -11.10 -17.41
CA ASP A 66 -4.30 -12.44 -16.82
C ASP A 66 -4.65 -12.45 -15.32
N LEU A 67 -5.00 -11.29 -14.75
CA LEU A 67 -5.35 -11.17 -13.34
C LEU A 67 -6.86 -11.37 -13.10
N PRO A 68 -7.25 -11.86 -11.90
CA PRO A 68 -8.65 -11.87 -11.47
C PRO A 68 -9.30 -10.48 -11.54
N TYR A 69 -10.58 -10.44 -11.91
CA TYR A 69 -11.34 -9.19 -12.12
C TYR A 69 -11.28 -8.23 -10.92
N ASP A 70 -11.46 -8.75 -9.71
CA ASP A 70 -11.45 -7.94 -8.47
C ASP A 70 -10.10 -7.24 -8.21
N ILE A 71 -8.99 -7.86 -8.62
CA ILE A 71 -7.66 -7.25 -8.51
C ILE A 71 -7.49 -6.15 -9.56
N VAL A 72 -7.96 -6.39 -10.79
CA VAL A 72 -7.89 -5.38 -11.87
C VAL A 72 -8.74 -4.17 -11.52
N GLU A 73 -9.97 -4.38 -11.04
CA GLU A 73 -10.87 -3.33 -10.59
C GLU A 73 -10.23 -2.45 -9.51
N LEU A 74 -9.62 -3.07 -8.48
CA LEU A 74 -8.90 -2.34 -7.43
C LEU A 74 -7.71 -1.54 -8.00
N MET A 75 -6.95 -2.11 -8.94
CA MET A 75 -5.83 -1.40 -9.58
C MET A 75 -6.30 -0.17 -10.36
N GLU A 76 -7.38 -0.31 -11.14
CA GLU A 76 -7.97 0.79 -11.91
C GLU A 76 -8.52 1.89 -11.00
N GLU A 77 -9.16 1.51 -9.91
CA GLU A 77 -9.67 2.45 -8.91
C GLU A 77 -8.55 3.27 -8.25
N VAL A 78 -7.45 2.61 -7.87
CA VAL A 78 -6.28 3.26 -7.28
C VAL A 78 -5.60 4.18 -8.29
N GLU A 79 -5.41 3.72 -9.52
CA GLU A 79 -4.78 4.49 -10.60
C GLU A 79 -5.59 5.74 -10.96
N SER A 80 -6.91 5.60 -11.07
CA SER A 80 -7.83 6.71 -11.36
C SER A 80 -7.74 7.84 -10.33
N LYS A 81 -7.60 7.50 -9.04
CA LYS A 81 -7.54 8.49 -7.95
C LYS A 81 -6.15 9.04 -7.70
N GLY A 82 -5.14 8.20 -7.82
CA GLY A 82 -3.74 8.54 -7.56
C GLY A 82 -3.05 9.22 -8.74
N GLY A 83 -3.57 9.04 -9.96
CA GLY A 83 -2.95 9.45 -11.21
C GLY A 83 -1.89 8.48 -11.74
N PHE A 84 -1.56 7.43 -10.97
CA PHE A 84 -0.67 6.34 -11.35
C PHE A 84 -0.91 5.13 -10.44
N LEU A 85 -0.55 3.93 -10.90
CA LEU A 85 -0.63 2.69 -10.10
C LEU A 85 0.69 2.44 -9.33
N PRO A 86 0.69 2.43 -7.98
CA PRO A 86 1.87 2.09 -7.19
C PRO A 86 2.37 0.66 -7.50
N ASN A 87 3.68 0.49 -7.64
CA ASN A 87 4.26 -0.77 -8.11
C ASN A 87 4.01 -1.94 -7.15
N VAL A 88 3.77 -1.70 -5.85
CA VAL A 88 3.36 -2.78 -4.91
C VAL A 88 2.14 -3.55 -5.40
N PHE A 89 1.17 -2.90 -6.04
CA PHE A 89 0.00 -3.58 -6.60
C PHE A 89 0.41 -4.55 -7.71
N LYS A 90 1.26 -4.07 -8.64
CA LYS A 90 1.76 -4.86 -9.77
C LYS A 90 2.64 -6.02 -9.32
N VAL A 91 3.49 -5.80 -8.32
CA VAL A 91 4.46 -6.80 -7.86
C VAL A 91 3.79 -7.89 -7.03
N LEU A 92 2.91 -7.51 -6.09
CA LEU A 92 2.24 -8.50 -5.24
C LEU A 92 1.15 -9.28 -5.97
N SER A 93 0.61 -8.76 -7.08
CA SER A 93 -0.37 -9.50 -7.89
C SER A 93 0.18 -10.78 -8.52
N HIS A 94 1.52 -10.97 -8.50
CA HIS A 94 2.16 -12.27 -8.77
C HIS A 94 1.55 -13.41 -7.94
N ARG A 95 1.08 -13.12 -6.73
CA ARG A 95 0.38 -14.07 -5.84
C ARG A 95 -1.00 -13.51 -5.45
N PRO A 96 -2.05 -13.73 -6.27
CA PRO A 96 -3.37 -13.12 -6.06
C PRO A 96 -4.00 -13.35 -4.68
N ALA A 97 -3.84 -14.53 -4.08
CA ALA A 97 -4.36 -14.81 -2.75
C ALA A 97 -3.62 -14.02 -1.66
N GLU A 98 -2.28 -13.95 -1.76
CA GLU A 98 -1.43 -13.19 -0.83
C GLU A 98 -1.66 -11.68 -1.00
N PHE A 99 -1.83 -11.20 -2.24
CA PHE A 99 -2.21 -9.82 -2.55
C PHE A 99 -3.49 -9.41 -1.80
N ARG A 100 -4.54 -10.24 -1.87
CA ARG A 100 -5.81 -9.94 -1.20
C ARG A 100 -5.64 -9.83 0.32
N ALA A 101 -4.94 -10.79 0.92
CA ALA A 101 -4.66 -10.76 2.36
C ALA A 101 -3.83 -9.53 2.76
N PHE A 102 -2.81 -9.20 1.96
CA PHE A 102 -1.96 -8.03 2.20
C PHE A 102 -2.76 -6.73 2.18
N PHE A 103 -3.57 -6.50 1.14
CA PHE A 103 -4.33 -5.26 1.03
C PHE A 103 -5.52 -5.19 1.98
N ALA A 104 -6.16 -6.32 2.31
CA ALA A 104 -7.17 -6.37 3.36
C ALA A 104 -6.58 -5.89 4.69
N TYR A 105 -5.42 -6.43 5.11
CA TYR A 105 -4.81 -6.01 6.37
C TYR A 105 -4.25 -4.58 6.30
N TYR A 106 -3.63 -4.19 5.18
CA TYR A 106 -3.22 -2.80 4.96
C TYR A 106 -4.38 -1.83 5.16
N ASN A 107 -5.57 -2.15 4.65
CA ASN A 107 -6.73 -1.28 4.74
C ASN A 107 -7.24 -1.13 6.17
N GLU A 108 -7.30 -2.24 6.91
CA GLU A 108 -7.67 -2.22 8.33
C GLU A 108 -6.72 -1.36 9.17
N LEU A 109 -5.42 -1.37 8.86
CA LEU A 109 -4.44 -0.59 9.62
C LEU A 109 -4.35 0.87 9.17
N MET A 110 -4.26 1.10 7.86
CA MET A 110 -3.92 2.41 7.31
C MET A 110 -5.15 3.27 7.01
N ASN A 111 -6.30 2.67 6.73
CA ASN A 111 -7.49 3.39 6.26
C ASN A 111 -8.69 3.37 7.22
N LYS A 112 -8.61 2.65 8.34
CA LYS A 112 -9.69 2.69 9.34
C LYS A 112 -9.94 4.10 9.87
N GLU A 113 -11.20 4.39 10.17
CA GLU A 113 -11.65 5.69 10.67
C GLU A 113 -11.62 5.78 12.21
N THR A 114 -11.39 4.65 12.89
CA THR A 114 -11.29 4.54 14.35
C THR A 114 -9.85 4.74 14.86
N GLY A 115 -9.71 4.97 16.17
CA GLY A 115 -8.43 5.23 16.85
C GLY A 115 -8.04 6.71 16.82
N LYS A 116 -6.99 7.09 17.56
CA LYS A 116 -6.51 8.49 17.63
C LYS A 116 -5.31 8.77 16.72
N LEU A 117 -4.74 7.74 16.08
CA LEU A 117 -3.69 7.93 15.08
C LEU A 117 -4.25 8.60 13.83
N THR A 118 -3.70 9.78 13.52
CA THR A 118 -3.97 10.45 12.25
C THR A 118 -3.32 9.68 11.10
N LYS A 119 -3.76 9.93 9.86
CA LYS A 119 -3.07 9.38 8.68
C LYS A 119 -1.59 9.76 8.64
N ALA A 120 -1.26 10.99 9.08
CA ALA A 120 0.12 11.42 9.14
C ALA A 120 0.92 10.61 10.18
N ASP A 121 0.35 10.32 11.35
CA ASP A 121 0.98 9.46 12.37
C ASP A 121 1.29 8.07 11.80
N ARG A 122 0.30 7.44 11.16
CA ARG A 122 0.43 6.11 10.56
C ARG A 122 1.57 6.09 9.55
N GLU A 123 1.61 7.03 8.61
CA GLU A 123 2.69 7.10 7.62
C GLU A 123 4.06 7.38 8.26
N LEU A 124 4.13 8.19 9.33
CA LEU A 124 5.39 8.51 10.00
C LEU A 124 5.99 7.28 10.70
N ILE A 125 5.15 6.45 11.31
CA ILE A 125 5.55 5.14 11.86
C ILE A 125 6.17 4.27 10.75
N VAL A 126 5.51 4.21 9.58
CA VAL A 126 6.02 3.44 8.45
C VAL A 126 7.37 3.96 7.97
N VAL A 127 7.54 5.29 7.85
CA VAL A 127 8.80 5.89 7.43
C VAL A 127 9.93 5.53 8.39
N ALA A 128 9.73 5.74 9.70
CA ALA A 128 10.75 5.48 10.73
C ALA A 128 11.18 4.00 10.79
N THR A 129 10.20 3.09 10.79
CA THR A 129 10.47 1.65 10.83
C THR A 129 11.07 1.14 9.51
N SER A 130 10.64 1.68 8.36
CA SER A 130 11.16 1.28 7.05
C SER A 130 12.59 1.74 6.80
N ILE A 131 12.99 2.91 7.32
CA ILE A 131 14.39 3.35 7.20
C ILE A 131 15.31 2.52 8.10
N HIS A 132 14.84 2.11 9.29
CA HIS A 132 15.58 1.16 10.13
C HIS A 132 15.87 -0.14 9.37
N ASN A 133 14.87 -0.65 8.66
CA ASN A 133 14.99 -1.82 7.80
C ASN A 133 15.67 -1.53 6.44
N LYS A 134 16.05 -0.28 6.14
CA LYS A 134 16.65 0.12 4.86
C LYS A 134 15.79 -0.29 3.64
N CYS A 135 14.47 -0.14 3.74
CA CYS A 135 13.56 -0.51 2.66
C CYS A 135 13.31 0.66 1.69
N LEU A 136 13.97 0.65 0.53
CA LEU A 136 13.87 1.72 -0.47
C LEU A 136 12.42 2.01 -0.89
N TYR A 137 11.66 0.99 -1.26
CA TYR A 137 10.27 1.16 -1.71
C TYR A 137 9.42 1.85 -0.66
N CYS A 138 9.42 1.31 0.56
CA CYS A 138 8.56 1.79 1.63
C CYS A 138 8.98 3.19 2.11
N VAL A 139 10.29 3.44 2.26
CA VAL A 139 10.79 4.77 2.63
C VAL A 139 10.35 5.82 1.61
N VAL A 140 10.53 5.58 0.31
CA VAL A 140 10.19 6.56 -0.73
C VAL A 140 8.69 6.81 -0.81
N SER A 141 7.89 5.74 -0.87
CA SER A 141 6.42 5.84 -1.03
C SER A 141 5.73 6.44 0.19
N HIS A 142 6.04 5.95 1.40
CA HIS A 142 5.37 6.41 2.61
C HIS A 142 5.87 7.79 3.06
N SER A 143 7.09 8.20 2.69
CA SER A 143 7.52 9.60 2.88
C SER A 143 6.71 10.57 2.03
N ALA A 144 6.38 10.19 0.80
CA ALA A 144 5.51 11.00 -0.06
C ALA A 144 4.11 11.16 0.57
N LEU A 145 3.51 10.06 1.02
CA LEU A 145 2.20 10.08 1.66
C LEU A 145 2.22 10.87 2.97
N HIS A 146 3.26 10.68 3.80
CA HIS A 146 3.46 11.46 5.01
C HIS A 146 3.50 12.97 4.71
N ARG A 147 4.29 13.41 3.73
CA ARG A 147 4.36 14.83 3.33
C ARG A 147 3.00 15.36 2.90
N ILE A 148 2.21 14.57 2.17
CA ILE A 148 0.86 14.94 1.73
C ILE A 148 -0.10 15.09 2.91
N TYR A 149 -0.11 14.15 3.86
CA TYR A 149 -1.04 14.17 4.99
C TYR A 149 -0.66 15.20 6.06
N SER A 150 0.62 15.25 6.43
CA SER A 150 1.13 16.18 7.45
C SER A 150 1.20 17.62 6.95
N LYS A 151 1.33 17.81 5.63
CA LYS A 151 1.70 19.09 4.99
C LYS A 151 3.04 19.63 5.48
N LYS A 152 3.92 18.77 6.01
CA LYS A 152 5.29 19.09 6.43
C LYS A 152 6.26 18.49 5.39
N PRO A 153 6.74 19.28 4.41
CA PRO A 153 7.50 18.75 3.28
C PRO A 153 8.88 18.20 3.66
N THR A 154 9.43 18.58 4.81
CA THR A 154 10.80 18.22 5.25
C THR A 154 10.83 17.15 6.33
N LEU A 155 9.74 16.95 7.09
CA LEU A 155 9.78 16.14 8.31
C LEU A 155 10.11 14.66 8.05
N SER A 156 9.61 14.07 6.95
CA SER A 156 9.97 12.69 6.59
C SER A 156 11.47 12.53 6.38
N ASP A 157 12.11 13.53 5.76
CA ASP A 157 13.53 13.47 5.41
C ASP A 157 14.40 13.60 6.68
N GLN A 158 13.95 14.41 7.65
CA GLN A 158 14.57 14.47 8.98
C GLN A 158 14.48 13.13 9.71
N VAL A 159 13.29 12.50 9.71
CA VAL A 159 13.06 11.18 10.35
C VAL A 159 13.90 10.08 9.71
N ILE A 160 14.04 10.09 8.38
CA ILE A 160 14.90 9.15 7.63
C ILE A 160 16.34 9.24 8.10
N VAL A 161 16.89 10.45 8.22
CA VAL A 161 18.30 10.63 8.61
C VAL A 161 18.48 10.30 10.09
N ASN A 162 17.66 10.90 10.95
CA ASN A 162 17.69 10.67 12.39
C ASN A 162 16.43 11.24 13.06
N TYR A 163 15.46 10.39 13.39
CA TYR A 163 14.23 10.83 14.06
C TYR A 163 14.45 11.42 15.46
N LYS A 164 15.57 11.10 16.15
CA LYS A 164 15.91 11.71 17.45
C LYS A 164 16.23 13.20 17.36
N ASN A 165 16.62 13.68 16.17
CA ASN A 165 16.95 15.08 15.91
C ASN A 165 15.90 15.77 15.01
N ALA A 166 14.84 15.06 14.64
CA ALA A 166 13.77 15.61 13.82
C ALA A 166 12.88 16.56 14.63
N GLU A 167 12.21 17.49 13.95
CA GLU A 167 11.26 18.44 14.52
C GLU A 167 9.93 17.76 14.92
N LEU A 168 10.03 16.80 15.84
CA LEU A 168 8.92 16.02 16.38
C LEU A 168 8.48 16.59 17.73
N PRO A 169 7.18 16.87 17.91
CA PRO A 169 6.64 17.07 19.25
C PRO A 169 6.83 15.82 20.12
N PRO A 170 6.75 15.96 21.47
CA PRO A 170 6.93 14.84 22.39
C PRO A 170 6.04 13.63 22.09
N ARG A 171 4.79 13.88 21.67
CA ARG A 171 3.84 12.84 21.28
C ARG A 171 4.37 11.98 20.13
N GLU A 172 4.74 12.58 19.00
CA GLU A 172 5.28 11.83 17.87
C GLU A 172 6.62 11.16 18.19
N HIS A 173 7.45 11.76 19.07
CA HIS A 173 8.70 11.12 19.49
C HIS A 173 8.46 9.83 20.27
N ALA A 174 7.58 9.85 21.28
CA ALA A 174 7.22 8.65 22.05
C ALA A 174 6.55 7.57 21.17
N MET A 175 5.69 7.99 20.23
CA MET A 175 5.10 7.10 19.23
C MET A 175 6.16 6.38 18.40
N LEU A 176 7.17 7.10 17.90
CA LEU A 176 8.24 6.50 17.12
C LEU A 176 9.18 5.64 17.98
N ASP A 177 9.44 6.00 19.22
CA ASP A 177 10.22 5.19 20.15
C ASP A 177 9.58 3.81 20.36
N PHE A 178 8.27 3.78 20.61
CA PHE A 178 7.53 2.53 20.76
C PHE A 178 7.48 1.73 19.46
N ALA A 179 7.16 2.37 18.32
CA ALA A 179 7.16 1.71 17.02
C ALA A 179 8.52 1.07 16.69
N MET A 180 9.61 1.75 17.05
CA MET A 180 10.96 1.28 16.83
C MET A 180 11.32 0.10 17.74
N ALA A 181 10.83 0.07 18.98
CA ALA A 181 10.98 -1.10 19.87
C ALA A 181 10.29 -2.34 19.27
N VAL A 182 9.06 -2.18 18.78
CA VAL A 182 8.32 -3.26 18.09
C VAL A 182 9.05 -3.68 16.80
N CYS A 183 9.52 -2.73 16.00
CA CYS A 183 10.23 -2.99 14.74
C CYS A 183 11.51 -3.82 14.95
N ARG A 184 12.25 -3.56 16.03
CA ARG A 184 13.45 -4.33 16.41
C ARG A 184 13.16 -5.68 17.06
N CYS A 185 11.88 -5.99 17.30
CA CYS A 185 11.45 -7.12 18.10
C CYS A 185 12.05 -7.10 19.52
N ASP A 186 12.15 -5.90 20.12
CA ASP A 186 12.56 -5.75 21.52
C ASP A 186 11.50 -6.37 22.46
N THR A 187 11.87 -6.66 23.71
CA THR A 187 10.88 -7.06 24.72
C THR A 187 10.04 -5.86 25.11
N ILE A 188 8.74 -5.94 24.82
CA ILE A 188 7.77 -4.91 25.20
C ILE A 188 7.38 -5.09 26.67
N THR A 189 7.37 -3.98 27.41
CA THR A 189 7.15 -3.94 28.86
C THR A 189 6.19 -2.81 29.22
N GLU A 190 5.70 -2.79 30.46
CA GLU A 190 4.79 -1.73 30.95
C GLU A 190 5.39 -0.32 30.84
N GLN A 191 6.71 -0.16 30.98
CA GLN A 191 7.34 1.16 30.81
C GLN A 191 7.12 1.76 29.42
N HIS A 192 6.97 0.92 28.40
CA HIS A 192 6.67 1.40 27.05
C HIS A 192 5.26 1.98 26.95
N PHE A 193 4.29 1.36 27.61
CA PHE A 193 2.91 1.83 27.66
C PHE A 193 2.79 3.10 28.52
N GLU A 194 3.44 3.12 29.69
CA GLU A 194 3.49 4.30 30.56
C GLU A 194 4.03 5.53 29.81
N ALA A 195 5.14 5.38 29.06
CA ALA A 195 5.71 6.47 28.27
C ALA A 195 4.78 6.98 27.14
N LEU A 196 3.92 6.12 26.59
CA LEU A 196 2.89 6.52 25.62
C LEU A 196 1.72 7.25 26.31
N GLU A 197 1.29 6.75 27.48
CA GLU A 197 0.21 7.32 28.27
C GLU A 197 0.56 8.74 28.77
N GLU A 198 1.82 9.00 29.11
CA GLU A 198 2.33 10.34 29.48
C GLU A 198 2.11 11.41 28.40
N VAL A 199 2.06 11.01 27.13
CA VAL A 199 1.83 11.92 25.99
C VAL A 199 0.41 11.80 25.42
N GLY A 200 -0.49 11.11 26.13
CA GLY A 200 -1.93 11.07 25.85
C GLY A 200 -2.38 9.97 24.88
N PHE A 201 -1.53 9.00 24.55
CA PHE A 201 -1.99 7.77 23.89
C PHE A 201 -2.65 6.83 24.90
N ASP A 202 -3.55 5.98 24.41
CA ASP A 202 -4.07 4.87 25.21
C ASP A 202 -3.55 3.51 24.71
N ARG A 203 -4.00 2.43 25.35
CA ARG A 203 -3.62 1.05 25.03
C ARG A 203 -4.05 0.63 23.61
N GLU A 204 -5.16 1.16 23.10
CA GLU A 204 -5.63 0.87 21.75
C GLU A 204 -4.77 1.61 20.70
N ASP A 205 -4.34 2.83 21.00
CA ASP A 205 -3.36 3.54 20.18
C ASP A 205 -2.01 2.80 20.17
N ALA A 206 -1.57 2.26 21.31
CA ALA A 206 -0.36 1.43 21.37
C ALA A 206 -0.49 0.18 20.48
N TRP A 207 -1.64 -0.50 20.52
CA TRP A 207 -1.93 -1.62 19.61
C TRP A 207 -1.79 -1.21 18.15
N ASP A 208 -2.36 -0.07 17.77
CA ASP A 208 -2.28 0.45 16.39
C ASP A 208 -0.85 0.74 15.96
N ILE A 209 -0.06 1.38 16.83
CA ILE A 209 1.35 1.65 16.56
C ILE A 209 2.12 0.34 16.33
N ALA A 210 1.93 -0.64 17.22
CA ALA A 210 2.60 -1.93 17.13
C ALA A 210 2.18 -2.73 15.89
N ALA A 211 0.88 -2.77 15.57
CA ALA A 211 0.35 -3.50 14.43
C ALA A 211 0.85 -2.91 13.09
N ILE A 212 0.91 -1.57 12.97
CA ILE A 212 1.49 -0.90 11.81
C ILE A 212 2.99 -1.25 11.70
N ALA A 213 3.76 -1.12 12.79
CA ALA A 213 5.17 -1.46 12.78
C ALA A 213 5.43 -2.92 12.37
N ALA A 214 4.65 -3.87 12.89
CA ALA A 214 4.76 -5.28 12.56
C ALA A 214 4.38 -5.58 11.09
N PHE A 215 3.26 -5.02 10.60
CA PHE A 215 2.84 -5.19 9.22
C PHE A 215 3.90 -4.64 8.25
N PHE A 216 4.47 -3.48 8.54
CA PHE A 216 5.50 -2.90 7.68
C PHE A 216 6.85 -3.59 7.81
N ALA A 217 7.16 -4.23 8.93
CA ALA A 217 8.29 -5.14 9.02
C ALA A 217 8.14 -6.32 8.01
N MET A 218 6.93 -6.89 7.86
CA MET A 218 6.64 -7.88 6.81
C MET A 218 6.71 -7.26 5.41
N SER A 219 6.05 -6.12 5.18
CA SER A 219 6.04 -5.42 3.88
C SER A 219 7.45 -5.09 3.40
N ASN A 220 8.32 -4.59 4.29
CA ASN A 220 9.72 -4.30 3.99
C ASN A 220 10.48 -5.54 3.51
N ARG A 221 10.28 -6.68 4.17
CA ARG A 221 10.91 -7.96 3.80
C ARG A 221 10.43 -8.44 2.43
N LEU A 222 9.14 -8.30 2.12
CA LEU A 222 8.60 -8.61 0.78
C LEU A 222 9.17 -7.67 -0.28
N ALA A 223 9.25 -6.37 0.00
CA ALA A 223 9.86 -5.40 -0.91
C ALA A 223 11.34 -5.69 -1.18
N HIS A 224 12.12 -6.09 -0.16
CA HIS A 224 13.51 -6.54 -0.36
C HIS A 224 13.60 -7.80 -1.21
N LEU A 225 12.82 -8.84 -0.87
CA LEU A 225 12.81 -10.11 -1.58
C LEU A 225 12.56 -9.91 -3.08
N THR A 226 11.59 -9.05 -3.38
CA THR A 226 11.14 -8.75 -4.73
C THR A 226 11.97 -7.67 -5.41
N ASP A 227 12.96 -7.04 -4.77
CA ASP A 227 13.66 -5.85 -5.30
C ASP A 227 12.67 -4.78 -5.81
N MET A 228 11.61 -4.54 -5.03
CA MET A 228 10.49 -3.69 -5.43
C MET A 228 10.94 -2.25 -5.68
N ARG A 229 10.74 -1.74 -6.90
CA ARG A 229 11.12 -0.37 -7.26
C ARG A 229 9.99 0.62 -6.99
N PRO A 230 10.24 1.71 -6.24
CA PRO A 230 9.23 2.76 -6.08
C PRO A 230 9.00 3.49 -7.39
N ASN A 231 7.76 3.92 -7.61
CA ASN A 231 7.39 4.79 -8.72
C ASN A 231 8.14 6.13 -8.63
N LEU A 232 8.51 6.71 -9.78
CA LEU A 232 9.24 7.98 -9.85
C LEU A 232 8.43 9.15 -9.24
N GLU A 233 7.11 9.09 -9.35
CA GLU A 233 6.15 10.06 -8.82
C GLU A 233 6.34 10.28 -7.31
N PHE A 234 6.62 9.22 -6.55
CA PHE A 234 6.79 9.31 -5.11
C PHE A 234 8.02 10.14 -4.69
N PHE A 235 9.07 10.20 -5.52
CA PHE A 235 10.28 10.93 -5.17
C PHE A 235 10.02 12.44 -5.03
N ASN A 236 9.12 13.00 -5.84
CA ASN A 236 8.84 14.44 -5.86
C ASN A 236 7.54 14.82 -5.13
N MET A 237 6.63 13.87 -4.96
CA MET A 237 5.32 14.11 -4.38
C MET A 237 5.42 14.68 -2.95
N GLY A 238 4.67 15.76 -2.70
CA GLY A 238 4.57 16.40 -1.39
C GLY A 238 5.76 17.30 -0.99
N ARG A 239 6.78 17.47 -1.86
CA ARG A 239 7.94 18.32 -1.55
C ARG A 239 7.66 19.82 -1.68
N MET A 240 6.80 20.21 -2.62
CA MET A 240 6.38 21.59 -2.81
C MET A 240 4.97 21.79 -2.24
N PRO A 241 4.74 22.81 -1.40
CA PRO A 241 3.39 23.19 -0.99
C PRO A 241 2.53 23.52 -2.21
N ARG A 242 1.28 23.05 -2.24
CA ARG A 242 0.34 23.43 -3.33
C ARG A 242 0.05 24.93 -3.26
N ASP A 243 0.32 25.62 -4.36
CA ASP A 243 -0.04 27.02 -4.54
C ASP A 243 -1.57 27.14 -4.70
N LYS A 244 -2.23 27.69 -3.67
CA LYS A 244 -3.69 27.87 -3.65
C LYS A 244 -4.18 28.95 -4.62
N SER A 245 -3.29 29.76 -5.21
CA SER A 245 -3.66 30.80 -6.16
C SER A 245 -4.15 30.23 -7.50
N LYS A 246 -3.64 29.06 -7.91
CA LYS A 246 -3.97 28.43 -9.20
C LYS A 246 -5.34 27.75 -9.24
N ASP A 247 -5.87 27.31 -8.09
CA ASP A 247 -7.19 26.66 -8.02
C ASP A 247 -8.35 27.67 -8.19
N LYS A 248 -8.11 28.97 -7.91
CA LYS A 248 -9.12 30.04 -8.08
C LYS A 248 -9.25 30.54 -9.52
N ALA A 249 -8.25 30.33 -10.37
CA ALA A 249 -8.29 30.76 -11.77
C ALA A 249 -9.09 29.81 -12.68
N GLY A 250 -9.38 28.59 -12.21
CA GLY A 250 -10.08 27.55 -13.01
C GLY A 250 -11.60 27.47 -12.81
N HIS A 251 -12.18 28.21 -11.85
CA HIS A 251 -13.63 28.22 -11.59
C HIS A 251 -14.33 29.50 -12.07
N GLY A 252 -13.66 30.28 -12.92
CA GLY A 252 -14.17 31.52 -13.50
C GLY A 252 -14.12 31.48 -15.02
N LYS A 253 -14.76 30.49 -15.64
CA LYS A 253 -15.27 30.53 -17.02
C LYS A 253 -16.51 29.65 -17.13
#